data_AF-A0A963IZ20-F1
#
_entry.id   AF-A0A963IZ20-F1
#
_cell.length_a   1.000
_cell.length_b   1.000
_cell.length_c   1.000
_cell.angle_alpha   90.00
_cell.angle_beta   90.00
_cell.angle_gamma   90.00
#
_symmetry.space_group_name_H-M   'P 1'
#
loop_
_entity.id
_entity.type
_entity.pdbx_description
1 polymer ?
#
loop_
_entity_poly.entity_id
_entity_poly.type
_entity_poly.pdbx_seq_one_letter_code
_entity_poly.pdbx_strand_id
1 'polypeptide(L)'
;MKLSLKLPLAFTASLLLLFAAALFGISRLNQALDTYQTTVAQSFENERLASSMLNDFKVQVQEWKNVLLRGKDPALLTRYWASFEKQETTIRAEAHKLLTLLPPGDERDHVAKFVQAHERMGVAYRKGFDAFKASGHDPDAGDKAVQGIDREPSQLI
;
A
#
# COMPACT_ATOMS: atom_id res chain seq x y z
N MET A 1 -67.52 -13.15 -17.59
CA MET A 1 -66.47 -14.19 -17.41
C MET A 1 -66.79 -15.05 -16.19
N LYS A 2 -66.73 -16.38 -16.32
CA LYS A 2 -67.05 -17.34 -15.25
C LYS A 2 -66.04 -17.24 -14.09
N LEU A 3 -66.51 -17.43 -12.85
CA LEU A 3 -65.69 -17.34 -11.63
C LEU A 3 -64.50 -18.33 -11.65
N SER A 4 -64.68 -19.47 -12.32
CA SER A 4 -63.65 -20.50 -12.54
C SER A 4 -62.43 -20.03 -13.32
N LEU A 5 -62.53 -18.92 -14.07
CA LEU A 5 -61.39 -18.34 -14.78
C LEU A 5 -60.69 -17.24 -13.96
N LYS A 6 -61.42 -16.52 -13.10
CA LYS A 6 -60.89 -15.37 -12.35
C LYS A 6 -59.92 -15.79 -11.24
N LEU A 7 -60.27 -16.85 -10.50
CA LEU A 7 -59.45 -17.40 -9.43
C LEU A 7 -58.05 -17.84 -9.91
N PRO A 8 -57.91 -18.73 -10.92
CA PRO A 8 -56.59 -19.15 -11.39
C PRO A 8 -55.78 -17.98 -11.96
N LEU A 9 -56.40 -17.05 -12.68
CA LEU A 9 -55.73 -15.83 -13.18
C LEU A 9 -55.16 -14.97 -12.06
N ALA A 10 -55.93 -14.75 -10.98
CA ALA A 10 -55.45 -13.99 -9.82
C ALA A 10 -54.29 -14.70 -9.12
N PHE A 11 -54.36 -16.03 -8.96
CA PHE A 11 -53.26 -16.82 -8.40
C PHE A 11 -52.01 -16.79 -9.28
N THR A 12 -52.15 -16.93 -10.60
CA THR A 12 -51.01 -16.84 -11.54
C THR A 12 -50.38 -15.45 -11.51
N ALA A 13 -51.18 -14.39 -11.48
CA ALA A 13 -50.67 -13.02 -11.39
C ALA A 13 -49.89 -12.79 -10.07
N SER A 14 -50.43 -13.24 -8.95
CA SER A 14 -49.73 -13.17 -7.65
C SER A 14 -48.43 -13.98 -7.64
N LEU A 15 -48.43 -15.18 -8.24
CA LEU A 15 -47.23 -16.01 -8.33
C LEU A 15 -46.15 -15.38 -9.22
N LEU A 16 -46.54 -14.77 -10.34
CA LEU A 16 -45.62 -14.04 -11.21
C LEU A 16 -45.02 -12.82 -10.50
N LEU A 17 -45.82 -12.09 -9.71
CA LEU A 17 -45.31 -10.97 -8.92
C LEU A 17 -44.32 -11.43 -7.85
N LEU A 18 -44.61 -12.51 -7.12
CA LEU A 18 -43.68 -13.10 -6.16
C LEU A 18 -42.39 -13.57 -6.83
N PHE A 19 -42.50 -14.19 -8.00
CA PHE A 19 -41.34 -14.63 -8.77
C PHE A 19 -40.48 -13.47 -9.25
N ALA A 20 -41.09 -12.40 -9.77
CA ALA A 20 -40.38 -11.18 -10.17
C ALA A 20 -39.68 -10.50 -8.97
N ALA A 21 -40.35 -10.44 -7.82
CA ALA A 21 -39.75 -9.90 -6.59
C ALA A 21 -38.56 -10.77 -6.11
N ALA A 22 -38.67 -12.09 -6.20
CA ALA A 22 -37.58 -13.01 -5.87
C ALA A 22 -36.38 -12.83 -6.81
N LEU A 23 -36.61 -12.76 -8.12
CA LEU A 23 -35.54 -12.51 -9.10
C LEU A 23 -34.87 -11.14 -8.89
N PHE A 24 -35.66 -10.11 -8.59
CA PHE A 24 -35.13 -8.79 -8.25
C PHE A 24 -34.27 -8.83 -6.97
N GLY A 25 -34.74 -9.51 -5.93
CA GLY A 25 -33.99 -9.70 -4.68
C GLY A 25 -32.66 -10.43 -4.91
N ILE A 26 -32.68 -11.52 -5.69
CA ILE A 26 -31.46 -12.28 -6.05
C ILE A 26 -30.49 -11.40 -6.86
N SER A 27 -31.00 -10.62 -7.83
CA SER A 27 -30.17 -9.70 -8.62
C SER A 27 -29.51 -8.63 -7.75
N ARG A 28 -30.25 -8.07 -6.78
CA ARG A 28 -29.71 -7.09 -5.83
C ARG A 28 -28.67 -7.71 -4.89
N LEU A 29 -28.92 -8.94 -4.42
CA LEU A 29 -27.96 -9.66 -3.59
C LEU A 29 -26.66 -9.95 -4.34
N ASN A 30 -26.76 -10.43 -5.59
CA ASN A 30 -25.59 -10.67 -6.43
C ASN A 30 -24.79 -9.39 -6.68
N GLN A 31 -25.47 -8.27 -6.96
CA GLN A 31 -24.80 -6.98 -7.13
C GLN A 31 -24.08 -6.51 -5.86
N ALA A 32 -24.67 -6.75 -4.67
CA ALA A 32 -24.03 -6.43 -3.40
C ALA A 32 -22.81 -7.33 -3.11
N LEU A 33 -22.92 -8.64 -3.43
CA LEU A 33 -21.81 -9.58 -3.32
C LEU A 33 -20.67 -9.22 -4.28
N ASP A 34 -20.97 -8.85 -5.52
CA ASP A 34 -19.97 -8.40 -6.49
C ASP A 34 -19.26 -7.13 -6.00
N THR A 35 -20.01 -6.15 -5.49
CA THR A 35 -19.43 -4.91 -4.93
C THR A 35 -18.50 -5.21 -3.76
N TYR A 36 -18.91 -6.10 -2.85
CA TYR A 36 -18.08 -6.51 -1.71
C TYR A 36 -16.82 -7.26 -2.17
N GLN A 37 -16.97 -8.25 -3.05
CA GLN A 37 -15.86 -9.08 -3.51
C GLN A 37 -14.86 -8.31 -4.38
N THR A 38 -15.31 -7.33 -5.16
CA THR A 38 -14.44 -6.62 -6.11
C THR A 38 -13.90 -5.31 -5.56
N THR A 39 -14.74 -4.51 -4.89
CA THR A 39 -14.33 -3.17 -4.46
C THR A 39 -13.77 -3.21 -3.04
N VAL A 40 -14.47 -3.85 -2.11
CA VAL A 40 -14.06 -3.89 -0.69
C VAL A 40 -12.82 -4.76 -0.52
N ALA A 41 -12.80 -5.98 -1.07
CA ALA A 41 -11.63 -6.85 -0.95
C ALA A 41 -10.38 -6.25 -1.61
N GLN A 42 -10.52 -5.59 -2.76
CA GLN A 42 -9.40 -4.94 -3.44
C GLN A 42 -8.88 -3.72 -2.68
N SER A 43 -9.78 -2.94 -2.06
CA SER A 43 -9.39 -1.86 -1.15
C SER A 43 -8.59 -2.39 0.04
N PHE A 44 -9.01 -3.52 0.65
CA PHE A 44 -8.28 -4.16 1.74
C PHE A 44 -6.88 -4.63 1.32
N GLU A 45 -6.74 -5.21 0.12
CA GLU A 45 -5.43 -5.64 -0.38
C GLU A 45 -4.50 -4.44 -0.66
N ASN A 46 -5.03 -3.33 -1.16
CA ASN A 46 -4.27 -2.10 -1.36
C ASN A 46 -3.83 -1.49 -0.02
N GLU A 47 -4.71 -1.44 0.98
CA GLU A 47 -4.40 -0.97 2.33
C GLU A 47 -3.35 -1.85 3.01
N ARG A 48 -3.44 -3.18 2.84
CA ARG A 48 -2.45 -4.13 3.34
C ARG A 48 -1.08 -3.91 2.70
N LEU A 49 -1.03 -3.64 1.39
CA LEU A 49 0.21 -3.33 0.68
C LEU A 49 0.83 -2.01 1.17
N ALA A 50 0.02 -0.95 1.32
CA ALA A 50 0.48 0.33 1.88
C ALA A 50 1.01 0.17 3.32
N SER A 51 0.31 -0.61 4.14
CA SER A 51 0.73 -0.92 5.52
C SER A 51 2.04 -1.71 5.58
N SER A 52 2.22 -2.68 4.68
CA SER A 52 3.49 -3.42 4.52
C SER A 52 4.63 -2.47 4.18
N MET A 53 4.39 -1.60 3.19
CA MET A 53 5.35 -0.62 2.72
C MET A 53 5.75 0.39 3.81
N LEU A 54 4.80 0.84 4.64
CA LEU A 54 5.09 1.68 5.81
C LEU A 54 5.96 0.96 6.85
N ASN A 55 5.72 -0.34 7.07
CA ASN A 55 6.53 -1.14 7.99
C ASN A 55 7.96 -1.29 7.45
N ASP A 56 8.10 -1.68 6.19
CA ASP A 56 9.41 -1.82 5.56
C ASP A 56 10.17 -0.50 5.51
N PHE A 57 9.48 0.62 5.30
CA PHE A 57 10.06 1.96 5.41
C PHE A 57 10.61 2.25 6.82
N LYS A 58 9.87 1.93 7.88
CA LYS A 58 10.36 2.06 9.26
C LYS A 58 11.57 1.18 9.51
N VAL A 59 11.58 -0.05 8.97
CA VAL A 59 12.74 -0.94 9.04
C VAL A 59 13.94 -0.32 8.30
N GLN A 60 13.76 0.22 7.09
CA GLN A 60 14.83 0.90 6.35
C GLN A 60 15.47 2.02 7.17
N VAL A 61 14.66 2.92 7.75
CA VAL A 61 15.16 4.01 8.62
C VAL A 61 15.86 3.46 9.86
N GLN A 62 15.38 2.35 10.42
CA GLN A 62 16.04 1.68 11.55
C GLN A 62 17.39 1.08 11.15
N GLU A 63 17.51 0.51 9.95
CA GLU A 63 18.79 -0.04 9.46
C GLU A 63 19.81 1.06 9.23
N TRP A 64 19.39 2.23 8.77
CA TRP A 64 20.27 3.40 8.73
C TRP A 64 20.81 3.77 10.11
N LYS A 65 19.95 3.80 11.15
CA LYS A 65 20.41 4.03 12.53
C LYS A 65 21.39 2.93 12.98
N ASN A 66 21.16 1.68 12.57
CA ASN A 66 22.08 0.59 12.89
C ASN A 66 23.44 0.76 12.20
N VAL A 67 23.47 1.26 10.96
CA VAL A 67 24.70 1.66 10.26
C VAL A 67 25.46 2.70 11.07
N LEU A 68 24.82 3.79 11.51
CA LEU A 68 25.49 4.83 12.28
C LEU A 68 25.99 4.33 13.64
N LEU A 69 25.18 3.56 14.37
CA LEU A 69 25.49 3.13 15.73
C LEU A 69 26.50 1.98 15.80
N ARG A 70 26.49 1.08 14.82
CA ARG A 70 27.26 -0.18 14.84
C ARG A 70 28.26 -0.31 13.70
N GLY A 71 28.25 0.61 12.76
CA GLY A 71 29.05 0.57 11.54
C GLY A 71 30.55 0.79 11.73
N LYS A 72 31.03 1.02 12.96
CA LYS A 72 32.47 0.98 13.27
C LYS A 72 33.04 -0.43 13.10
N ASP A 73 32.22 -1.45 13.29
CA ASP A 73 32.54 -2.83 12.91
C ASP A 73 32.24 -3.02 11.41
N PRO A 74 33.24 -3.33 10.56
CA PRO A 74 33.06 -3.50 9.12
C PRO A 74 32.04 -4.58 8.73
N ALA A 75 31.93 -5.66 9.52
CA ALA A 75 30.97 -6.73 9.25
C ALA A 75 29.53 -6.26 9.51
N LEU A 76 29.33 -5.51 10.61
CA LEU A 76 28.03 -4.91 10.92
C LEU A 76 27.67 -3.80 9.94
N LEU A 77 28.63 -2.98 9.53
CA LEU A 77 28.44 -1.95 8.50
C LEU A 77 27.88 -2.55 7.22
N THR A 78 28.57 -3.58 6.71
CA THR A 78 28.20 -4.27 5.48
C THR A 78 26.81 -4.89 5.60
N ARG A 79 26.53 -5.55 6.73
CA ARG A 79 25.23 -6.20 6.99
C ARG A 79 24.09 -5.19 7.01
N TYR A 80 24.19 -4.13 7.81
CA TYR A 80 23.08 -3.19 7.99
C TYR A 80 22.89 -2.31 6.76
N TRP A 81 23.96 -1.96 6.05
CA TRP A 81 23.84 -1.26 4.78
C TRP A 81 23.17 -2.12 3.71
N ALA A 82 23.55 -3.39 3.58
CA ALA A 82 22.88 -4.30 2.66
C ALA A 82 21.39 -4.51 3.01
N SER A 83 21.04 -4.59 4.30
CA SER A 83 19.65 -4.62 4.74
C SER A 83 18.90 -3.35 4.38
N PHE A 84 19.51 -2.17 4.55
CA PHE A 84 18.95 -0.89 4.14
C PHE A 84 18.61 -0.88 2.64
N GLU A 85 19.56 -1.29 1.79
CA GLU A 85 19.39 -1.31 0.32
C GLU A 85 18.34 -2.33 -0.13
N LYS A 86 18.26 -3.47 0.58
CA LYS A 86 17.21 -4.46 0.36
C LYS A 86 15.83 -3.87 0.63
N GLN A 87 15.64 -3.21 1.78
CA GLN A 87 14.35 -2.59 2.09
C GLN A 87 14.02 -1.48 1.11
N GLU A 88 15.00 -0.67 0.68
CA GLU A 88 14.78 0.32 -0.36
C GLU A 88 14.21 -0.29 -1.64
N THR A 89 14.78 -1.41 -2.08
CA THR A 89 14.35 -2.10 -3.29
C THR A 89 12.94 -2.69 -3.12
N THR A 90 12.65 -3.29 -1.98
CA THR A 90 11.32 -3.82 -1.64
C THR A 90 10.27 -2.72 -1.69
N ILE A 91 10.49 -1.62 -0.96
CA ILE A 91 9.57 -0.48 -0.88
C ILE A 91 9.30 0.11 -2.26
N ARG A 92 10.34 0.28 -3.09
CA ARG A 92 10.18 0.77 -4.46
C ARG A 92 9.30 -0.17 -5.30
N ALA A 93 9.50 -1.48 -5.19
CA ALA A 93 8.70 -2.46 -5.90
C ALA A 93 7.23 -2.47 -5.43
N GLU A 94 6.99 -2.38 -4.12
CA GLU A 94 5.64 -2.29 -3.54
C GLU A 94 4.93 -1.00 -3.98
N ALA A 95 5.62 0.14 -3.97
CA ALA A 95 5.07 1.43 -4.41
C ALA A 95 4.66 1.40 -5.88
N HIS A 96 5.52 0.86 -6.76
CA HIS A 96 5.17 0.71 -8.17
C HIS A 96 4.01 -0.26 -8.39
N LYS A 97 3.97 -1.36 -7.65
CA LYS A 97 2.83 -2.28 -7.69
C LYS A 97 1.54 -1.55 -7.28
N LEU A 98 1.57 -0.79 -6.20
CA LEU A 98 0.41 -0.02 -5.74
C LEU A 98 -0.03 1.02 -6.79
N LEU A 99 0.90 1.68 -7.48
CA LEU A 99 0.59 2.56 -8.63
C LEU A 99 -0.09 1.83 -9.79
N THR A 100 0.18 0.54 -10.02
CA THR A 100 -0.53 -0.22 -11.06
C THR A 100 -1.94 -0.63 -10.65
N LEU A 101 -2.18 -0.79 -9.33
CA LEU A 101 -3.46 -1.24 -8.78
C LEU A 101 -4.44 -0.09 -8.54
N LEU A 102 -3.94 1.10 -8.22
CA LEU A 102 -4.77 2.26 -7.90
C LEU A 102 -5.33 2.93 -9.17
N PRO A 103 -6.64 3.24 -9.22
CA PRO A 103 -7.22 4.06 -10.27
C PRO A 103 -6.69 5.51 -10.19
N PRO A 104 -6.87 6.33 -11.25
CA PRO A 104 -6.57 7.76 -11.17
C PRO A 104 -7.33 8.44 -10.02
N GLY A 105 -6.62 9.24 -9.23
CA GLY A 105 -7.16 9.94 -8.07
C GLY A 105 -6.09 10.28 -7.03
N ASP A 106 -6.52 10.92 -5.94
CA ASP A 106 -5.61 11.47 -4.92
C ASP A 106 -4.68 10.40 -4.31
N GLU A 107 -5.17 9.18 -4.06
CA GLU A 107 -4.37 8.08 -3.51
C GLU A 107 -3.20 7.71 -4.43
N ARG A 108 -3.46 7.58 -5.73
CA ARG A 108 -2.43 7.29 -6.73
C ARG A 108 -1.41 8.43 -6.80
N ASP A 109 -1.86 9.67 -6.70
CA ASP A 109 -0.99 10.84 -6.71
C ASP A 109 -0.10 10.91 -5.45
N HIS A 110 -0.61 10.50 -4.29
CA HIS A 110 0.19 10.38 -3.06
C HIS A 110 1.28 9.34 -3.21
N VAL A 111 0.96 8.14 -3.71
CA VAL A 111 1.97 7.09 -3.96
C VAL A 111 3.00 7.55 -4.99
N ALA A 112 2.60 8.30 -6.02
CA ALA A 112 3.52 8.83 -7.01
C ALA A 112 4.50 9.85 -6.40
N LYS A 113 4.02 10.72 -5.51
CA LYS A 113 4.87 11.63 -4.72
C LYS A 113 5.78 10.86 -3.78
N PHE A 114 5.29 9.81 -3.14
CA PHE A 114 6.08 8.93 -2.27
C PHE A 114 7.28 8.34 -3.04
N VAL A 115 7.06 7.79 -4.24
CA VAL A 115 8.14 7.24 -5.08
C VAL A 115 9.24 8.27 -5.32
N GLN A 116 8.86 9.49 -5.73
CA GLN A 116 9.83 10.56 -5.98
C GLN A 116 10.58 10.98 -4.71
N ALA A 117 9.88 11.10 -3.59
CA ALA A 117 10.48 11.45 -2.31
C ALA A 117 11.44 10.34 -1.81
N HIS A 118 11.05 9.08 -1.96
CA HIS A 118 11.85 7.90 -1.59
C HIS A 118 13.11 7.77 -2.44
N GLU A 119 13.05 8.09 -3.74
CA GLU A 119 14.24 8.16 -4.60
C GLU A 119 15.22 9.25 -4.16
N ARG A 120 14.73 10.46 -3.88
CA ARG A 120 15.56 11.56 -3.35
C ARG A 120 16.20 11.18 -2.02
N MET A 121 15.41 10.55 -1.15
CA MET A 121 15.87 10.01 0.12
C MET A 121 16.99 8.98 -0.06
N GLY A 122 16.84 8.05 -0.99
CA GLY A 122 17.86 7.06 -1.33
C GLY A 122 19.20 7.71 -1.73
N VAL A 123 19.16 8.78 -2.55
CA VAL A 123 20.37 9.53 -2.93
C VAL A 123 21.01 10.22 -1.72
N ALA A 124 20.22 10.81 -0.83
CA ALA A 124 20.72 11.45 0.39
C ALA A 124 21.40 10.44 1.32
N TYR A 125 20.81 9.24 1.50
CA TYR A 125 21.39 8.19 2.33
C TYR A 125 22.74 7.70 1.81
N ARG A 126 22.95 7.61 0.49
CA ARG A 126 24.28 7.25 -0.05
C ARG A 126 25.32 8.32 0.27
N LYS A 127 24.96 9.61 0.16
CA LYS A 127 25.82 10.72 0.56
C LYS A 127 26.16 10.68 2.05
N GLY A 128 25.17 10.38 2.89
CA GLY A 128 25.38 10.19 4.33
C GLY A 128 26.29 9.00 4.64
N PHE A 129 26.10 7.88 3.94
CA PHE A 129 26.94 6.69 4.09
C PHE A 129 28.39 6.95 3.70
N ASP A 130 28.63 7.68 2.61
CA ASP A 130 29.97 8.07 2.19
C ASP A 130 30.63 9.04 3.16
N ALA A 131 29.88 10.03 3.67
CA ALA A 131 30.36 10.95 4.71
C ALA A 131 30.73 10.21 6.01
N PHE A 132 29.89 9.26 6.43
CA PHE A 132 30.13 8.41 7.59
C PHE A 132 31.44 7.60 7.45
N LYS A 133 31.68 6.97 6.30
CA LYS A 133 32.95 6.24 6.07
C LYS A 133 34.15 7.20 6.04
N ALA A 134 34.03 8.33 5.35
CA ALA A 134 35.13 9.29 5.17
C ALA A 134 35.55 9.97 6.50
N SER A 135 34.63 10.11 7.46
CA SER A 135 34.90 10.67 8.78
C SER A 135 35.49 9.67 9.78
N GLY A 136 35.77 8.42 9.36
CA GLY A 136 36.20 7.36 10.27
C GLY A 136 35.04 6.79 11.10
N HIS A 137 33.85 6.71 10.52
CA HIS A 137 32.61 6.18 11.13
C HIS A 137 32.08 7.08 12.26
N ASP A 138 32.11 8.39 12.06
CA ASP A 138 31.45 9.38 12.92
C ASP A 138 29.95 9.48 12.58
N PRO A 139 29.04 9.09 13.51
CA PRO A 139 27.60 9.14 13.29
C PRO A 139 27.07 10.51 12.89
N ASP A 140 27.61 11.58 13.47
CA ASP A 140 27.13 12.95 13.25
C ASP A 140 27.42 13.41 11.82
N ALA A 141 28.60 13.05 11.29
CA ALA A 141 28.97 13.32 9.90
C ALA A 141 28.06 12.60 8.90
N GLY A 142 27.62 11.38 9.22
CA GLY A 142 26.67 10.61 8.41
C GLY A 142 25.25 11.16 8.47
N ASP A 143 24.77 11.50 9.67
CA ASP A 143 23.38 11.92 9.89
C ASP A 143 23.08 13.33 9.33
N LYS A 144 24.07 14.23 9.32
CA LYS A 144 23.92 15.60 8.83
C LYS A 144 23.37 15.70 7.40
N ALA A 145 23.70 14.73 6.54
CA ALA A 145 23.25 14.71 5.14
C ALA A 145 21.81 14.21 4.96
N VAL A 146 21.23 13.55 5.97
CA VAL A 146 19.94 12.86 5.89
C VAL A 146 18.93 13.34 6.93
N GLN A 147 19.28 14.37 7.71
CA GLN A 147 18.44 14.87 8.78
C GLN A 147 17.05 15.30 8.26
N GLY A 148 16.02 14.55 8.68
CA GLY A 148 14.63 14.83 8.32
C GLY A 148 14.23 14.45 6.89
N ILE A 149 15.11 13.79 6.12
CA ILE A 149 14.81 13.38 4.74
C ILE A 149 13.69 12.32 4.66
N ASP A 150 13.50 11.56 5.74
CA ASP A 150 12.51 10.51 5.91
C ASP A 150 11.10 11.04 6.26
N ARG A 151 10.99 12.32 6.66
CA ARG A 151 9.71 12.91 7.08
C ARG A 151 8.70 13.02 5.95
N GLU A 152 9.12 13.54 4.79
CA GLU A 152 8.23 13.68 3.62
C GLU A 152 7.69 12.31 3.16
N PRO A 153 8.54 11.29 2.88
CA PRO A 153 8.04 9.96 2.54
C PRO A 153 7.10 9.37 3.58
N SER A 154 7.37 9.55 4.89
CA SER A 154 6.51 9.00 5.95
C SER A 154 5.11 9.62 6.05
N GLN A 155 4.90 10.79 5.44
CA GLN A 155 3.60 11.46 5.40
C GLN A 155 2.80 11.12 4.13
N LEU A 156 3.46 10.52 3.13
CA LEU A 156 2.89 10.20 1.83
C LEU A 156 2.45 8.73 1.72
N ILE A 157 2.65 7.96 2.78
CA ILE A 157 2.41 6.52 2.90
C ILE A 157 1.53 6.24 4.12
#